data_AF-A0A318S3K0-F1
#
_entry.id   AF-A0A318S3K0-F1
#
_cell.length_a   1.000
_cell.length_b   1.000
_cell.length_c   1.000
_cell.angle_alpha   90.00
_cell.angle_beta   90.00
_cell.angle_gamma   90.00
#
_symmetry.space_group_name_H-M   'P 1'
#
loop_
_entity.id
_entity.type
_entity.pdbx_description
1 polymer ?
#
loop_
_entity_poly.entity_id
_entity_poly.type
_entity_poly.pdbx_seq_one_letter_code
_entity_poly.pdbx_strand_id
1 'polypeptide(L)'
;MMFFHQSLPNNNNKINISANNKTVTLNGTVSGETKPKGKTLARASRSAPRLDEVNVGRLGLVSIHERIPADYTEWEVDLEIAGRAAKLRCEALPKYGVPHGLDNDITVALINLYVEAGAPETREFATTAYRVLQRAGLRHSGQYYAALAESLQRLKTTTYSASDSWFDQKRRWVTAQFNYIEALEYSSDDDELSLSQGSLLKIRLAEPITASIRAKYLKPLDETLLARLHGTQARALYRLLDARRRDPTDLTRVLDAFTTDLRVWAQECKISDLKPARIKRTLETPHRQLVEEHYLASVEYGGTRTRPTITYTFADPARQEASSPLGAVTSTAGTDASLVKALRKYGMTAPVARQLITKYGEHHVTERLRKFVMMLASGYQAKNPAGLLYDVIRAEEGQYADPPGFTAHARSTRVVDSSGSRSTSPEDNEVQAEQEQARLRALPIEARVDHVVRLLQMLLHRELSTSDFARLHAKLFDIDDQITFGQRAVGLVAQKRKADLLDELRAILEG
;
A
#
# COMPACT_ATOMS: atom_id res chain seq x y z
N MET A 1 -7.81 -17.15 59.50
CA MET A 1 -6.80 -17.53 60.51
C MET A 1 -6.02 -18.72 59.98
N MET A 2 -4.91 -18.47 59.29
CA MET A 2 -3.75 -19.38 59.16
C MET A 2 -2.67 -18.62 58.40
N PHE A 3 -1.64 -18.23 59.16
CA PHE A 3 -0.44 -17.55 58.72
C PHE A 3 0.52 -18.56 58.09
N PHE A 4 1.24 -18.16 57.05
CA PHE A 4 2.61 -18.64 56.83
C PHE A 4 3.52 -17.46 56.51
N HIS A 5 4.27 -17.07 57.53
CA HIS A 5 5.43 -16.20 57.46
C HIS A 5 6.64 -17.12 57.25
N GLN A 6 7.46 -16.88 56.24
CA GLN A 6 8.88 -17.22 56.32
C GLN A 6 9.69 -16.19 55.52
N SER A 7 10.73 -15.71 56.18
CA SER A 7 11.58 -14.60 55.81
C SER A 7 13.03 -15.09 55.69
N LEU A 8 13.82 -14.27 55.00
CA LEU A 8 15.29 -14.13 54.97
C LEU A 8 16.04 -14.80 53.79
N PRO A 9 17.24 -14.30 53.39
CA PRO A 9 17.97 -13.12 53.88
C PRO A 9 18.48 -12.13 52.80
N ASN A 10 18.64 -10.90 53.29
CA ASN A 10 19.70 -9.91 53.03
C ASN A 10 20.98 -10.44 52.33
N ASN A 11 21.42 -9.77 51.26
CA ASN A 11 22.85 -9.67 50.99
C ASN A 11 23.21 -8.25 50.54
N ASN A 12 24.00 -7.59 51.39
CA ASN A 12 24.66 -6.32 51.15
C ASN A 12 25.70 -6.47 50.04
N ASN A 13 25.70 -5.56 49.07
CA ASN A 13 26.97 -5.12 48.51
C ASN A 13 26.91 -3.64 48.15
N LYS A 14 27.56 -2.83 49.00
CA LYS A 14 27.90 -1.43 48.75
C LYS A 14 29.21 -1.40 47.97
N ILE A 15 29.23 -0.72 46.82
CA ILE A 15 30.47 -0.19 46.24
C ILE A 15 30.24 1.29 45.92
N ASN A 16 30.95 2.15 46.65
CA ASN A 16 31.07 3.58 46.43
C ASN A 16 32.32 3.84 45.57
N ILE A 17 32.19 4.56 44.45
CA ILE A 17 33.27 5.35 43.81
C ILE A 17 32.58 6.54 43.15
N SER A 18 32.52 7.69 43.80
CA SER A 18 33.47 8.82 43.76
C SER A 18 33.40 9.66 42.48
N ALA A 19 33.19 10.95 42.72
CA ALA A 19 33.03 12.04 41.78
C ALA A 19 34.24 12.24 40.86
N ASN A 20 33.98 12.73 39.64
CA ASN A 20 34.88 13.73 39.09
C ASN A 20 34.14 14.76 38.25
N ASN A 21 34.39 16.01 38.63
CA ASN A 21 33.80 17.25 38.16
C ASN A 21 34.81 17.86 37.19
N LYS A 22 34.43 18.11 35.92
CA LYS A 22 35.17 19.05 35.07
C LYS A 22 34.19 19.85 34.21
N THR A 23 33.83 20.99 34.79
CA THR A 23 33.54 22.24 34.13
C THR A 23 34.61 22.58 33.09
N VAL A 24 34.18 22.84 31.85
CA VAL A 24 34.94 23.64 30.89
C VAL A 24 34.06 24.80 30.48
N THR A 25 34.46 25.98 30.94
CA THR A 25 33.92 27.29 30.60
C THR A 25 34.55 27.74 29.28
N LEU A 26 33.75 28.15 28.30
CA LEU A 26 34.19 29.03 27.21
C LEU A 26 33.11 30.09 26.94
N ASN A 27 33.42 31.32 27.35
CA ASN A 27 32.79 32.54 26.86
C ASN A 27 33.36 32.86 25.46
N GLY A 28 32.53 33.31 24.52
CA GLY A 28 32.99 33.73 23.19
C GLY A 28 31.89 34.30 22.31
N THR A 29 31.84 35.62 22.25
CA THR A 29 30.91 36.56 21.62
C THR A 29 30.76 36.43 20.09
N VAL A 30 29.51 36.54 19.63
CA VAL A 30 28.95 37.10 18.36
C VAL A 30 29.90 37.38 17.18
N SER A 31 29.60 36.78 16.02
CA SER A 31 29.37 37.42 14.70
C SER A 31 29.55 36.42 13.55
N GLY A 32 28.60 36.36 12.61
CA GLY A 32 28.81 35.69 11.32
C GLY A 32 27.59 34.93 10.78
N GLU A 33 26.64 35.68 10.19
CA GLU A 33 25.65 35.12 9.28
C GLU A 33 26.34 34.35 8.14
N THR A 34 26.09 33.05 8.03
CA THR A 34 26.16 32.33 6.75
C THR A 34 25.11 31.23 6.72
N LYS A 35 24.07 31.43 5.90
CA LYS A 35 23.08 30.40 5.52
C LYS A 35 23.80 29.24 4.80
N PRO A 36 23.62 27.97 5.21
CA PRO A 36 23.83 26.85 4.31
C PRO A 36 22.48 26.42 3.70
N LYS A 37 22.40 26.52 2.37
CA LYS A 37 21.38 25.88 1.54
C LYS A 37 21.49 24.36 1.71
N GLY A 38 20.62 23.75 2.50
CA GLY A 38 20.46 22.30 2.60
C GLY A 38 19.41 21.77 1.63
N LYS A 39 19.84 21.37 0.43
CA LYS A 39 19.12 20.36 -0.37
C LYS A 39 19.47 19.00 0.23
N THR A 40 18.48 18.32 0.82
CA THR A 40 18.61 16.88 1.12
C THR A 40 17.35 16.18 0.65
N LEU A 41 17.53 15.36 -0.38
CA LEU A 41 16.52 14.45 -0.91
C LEU A 41 16.09 13.47 0.20
N ALA A 42 14.80 13.47 0.50
CA ALA A 42 14.17 12.44 1.30
C ALA A 42 14.33 11.08 0.61
N ARG A 43 15.02 10.16 1.28
CA ARG A 43 15.06 8.74 0.90
C ARG A 43 13.65 8.20 1.09
N ALA A 44 12.96 7.87 -0.01
CA ALA A 44 11.60 7.35 0.02
C ALA A 44 11.51 6.11 0.94
N SER A 45 10.82 6.26 2.08
CA SER A 45 10.46 5.14 2.93
C SER A 45 9.45 4.27 2.17
N ARG A 46 9.72 2.97 2.01
CA ARG A 46 8.75 2.03 1.44
C ARG A 46 7.46 2.06 2.28
N SER A 47 6.38 2.61 1.71
CA SER A 47 5.01 2.41 2.21
C SER A 47 4.69 0.92 2.23
N ALA A 48 3.91 0.47 3.21
CA ALA A 48 3.35 -0.88 3.17
C ALA A 48 2.55 -1.04 1.87
N PRO A 49 2.68 -2.16 1.14
CA PRO A 49 2.07 -2.32 -0.16
C PRO A 49 0.55 -2.20 -0.07
N ARG A 50 -0.07 -1.41 -0.95
CA ARG A 50 -1.53 -1.35 -1.10
C ARG A 50 -2.05 -2.73 -1.48
N LEU A 51 -3.13 -3.13 -0.84
CA LEU A 51 -3.75 -4.44 -1.02
C LEU A 51 -5.13 -4.29 -1.66
N ASP A 52 -5.53 -5.30 -2.44
CA ASP A 52 -6.91 -5.52 -2.88
C ASP A 52 -7.43 -6.83 -2.29
N GLU A 53 -8.70 -6.86 -1.89
CA GLU A 53 -9.38 -8.10 -1.56
C GLU A 53 -9.88 -8.74 -2.87
N VAL A 54 -9.56 -10.02 -3.07
CA VAL A 54 -9.68 -10.64 -4.39
C VAL A 54 -11.14 -10.86 -4.80
N ASN A 55 -12.05 -11.20 -3.88
CA ASN A 55 -13.47 -11.32 -4.22
C ASN A 55 -14.04 -9.97 -4.69
N VAL A 56 -13.83 -8.90 -3.93
CA VAL A 56 -14.26 -7.53 -4.22
C VAL A 56 -13.73 -7.09 -5.59
N GLY A 57 -12.43 -7.30 -5.84
CA GLY A 57 -11.79 -6.95 -7.11
C GLY A 57 -12.35 -7.76 -8.29
N ARG A 58 -12.55 -9.08 -8.13
CA ARG A 58 -12.97 -9.97 -9.21
C ARG A 58 -14.45 -9.83 -9.58
N LEU A 59 -15.30 -9.58 -8.59
CA LEU A 59 -16.75 -9.40 -8.76
C LEU A 59 -17.09 -7.99 -9.28
N GLY A 60 -16.18 -7.02 -9.11
CA GLY A 60 -16.40 -5.65 -9.55
C GLY A 60 -17.66 -5.07 -8.91
N LEU A 61 -17.68 -5.02 -7.57
CA LEU A 61 -18.84 -4.58 -6.78
C LEU A 61 -19.24 -3.11 -7.05
N VAL A 62 -18.31 -2.32 -7.59
CA VAL A 62 -18.50 -0.91 -7.93
C VAL A 62 -18.42 -0.75 -9.45
N SER A 63 -19.36 -0.03 -10.05
CA SER A 63 -19.32 0.26 -11.48
C SER A 63 -18.08 1.07 -11.87
N ILE A 64 -17.52 0.79 -13.05
CA ILE A 64 -16.40 1.57 -13.59
C ILE A 64 -16.83 2.96 -14.07
N HIS A 65 -18.13 3.23 -14.16
CA HIS A 65 -18.64 4.53 -14.55
C HIS A 65 -18.39 5.57 -13.48
N GLU A 66 -17.91 6.76 -13.86
CA GLU A 66 -17.81 7.88 -12.91
C GLU A 66 -19.17 8.51 -12.61
N ARG A 67 -20.08 8.47 -13.59
CA ARG A 67 -21.45 8.97 -13.47
C ARG A 67 -22.41 7.93 -14.02
N ILE A 68 -23.50 7.72 -13.30
CA ILE A 68 -24.58 6.81 -13.68
C ILE A 68 -25.90 7.58 -13.83
N PRO A 69 -26.86 7.07 -14.61
CA PRO A 69 -28.23 7.59 -14.60
C PRO A 69 -28.84 7.57 -13.19
N ALA A 70 -29.72 8.54 -12.88
CA ALA A 70 -30.33 8.66 -11.55
C ALA A 70 -31.24 7.48 -11.19
N ASP A 71 -31.81 6.82 -12.18
CA ASP A 71 -32.63 5.61 -12.07
C ASP A 71 -31.82 4.31 -12.04
N TYR A 72 -30.48 4.39 -12.09
CA TYR A 72 -29.60 3.22 -12.03
C TYR A 72 -29.38 2.78 -10.58
N THR A 73 -30.40 2.14 -10.02
CA THR A 73 -30.47 1.73 -8.61
C THR A 73 -30.25 0.24 -8.40
N GLU A 74 -30.24 -0.56 -9.46
CA GLU A 74 -29.92 -1.98 -9.40
C GLU A 74 -29.19 -2.47 -10.65
N TRP A 75 -28.47 -3.58 -10.50
CA TRP A 75 -27.98 -4.37 -11.61
C TRP A 75 -27.85 -5.84 -11.22
N GLU A 76 -27.92 -6.71 -12.21
CA GLU A 76 -27.68 -8.14 -12.10
C GLU A 76 -26.75 -8.60 -13.21
N VAL A 77 -25.79 -9.46 -12.88
CA VAL A 77 -24.81 -10.00 -13.81
C VAL A 77 -24.68 -11.51 -13.59
N ASP A 78 -24.84 -12.27 -14.67
CA ASP A 78 -24.46 -13.67 -14.72
C ASP A 78 -22.95 -13.79 -14.93
N LEU A 79 -22.31 -14.64 -14.13
CA LEU A 79 -20.87 -14.83 -14.09
C LEU A 79 -20.55 -16.30 -14.38
N GLU A 80 -19.37 -16.53 -14.96
CA GLU A 80 -18.77 -17.85 -15.02
C GLU A 80 -17.49 -17.86 -14.18
N ILE A 81 -17.49 -18.64 -13.10
CA ILE A 81 -16.37 -18.71 -12.16
C ILE A 81 -15.92 -20.15 -12.04
N ALA A 82 -14.70 -20.42 -12.50
CA ALA A 82 -14.11 -21.77 -12.51
C ALA A 82 -15.03 -22.82 -13.18
N GLY A 83 -15.66 -22.45 -14.31
CA GLY A 83 -16.58 -23.31 -15.06
C GLY A 83 -17.97 -23.48 -14.41
N ARG A 84 -18.30 -22.68 -13.40
CA ARG A 84 -19.59 -22.73 -12.70
C ARG A 84 -20.39 -21.47 -13.00
N ALA A 85 -21.68 -21.64 -13.25
CA ALA A 85 -22.62 -20.53 -13.32
C ALA A 85 -22.74 -19.91 -11.92
N ALA A 86 -22.61 -18.60 -11.86
CA ALA A 86 -22.75 -17.82 -10.65
C ALA A 86 -23.50 -16.53 -10.97
N LYS A 87 -24.02 -15.85 -9.96
CA LYS A 87 -24.80 -14.62 -10.15
C LYS A 87 -24.38 -13.58 -9.14
N LEU A 88 -24.36 -12.33 -9.57
CA LEU A 88 -24.11 -11.18 -8.72
C LEU A 88 -25.19 -10.14 -8.96
N ARG A 89 -25.89 -9.75 -7.88
CA ARG A 89 -26.90 -8.70 -7.89
C ARG A 89 -26.51 -7.59 -6.91
N CYS A 90 -26.86 -6.37 -7.26
CA CYS A 90 -26.70 -5.18 -6.44
C CYS A 90 -28.00 -4.40 -6.43
N GLU A 91 -28.46 -4.04 -5.24
CA GLU A 91 -29.64 -3.22 -5.02
C GLU A 91 -29.27 -2.06 -4.12
N ALA A 92 -29.52 -0.84 -4.57
CA ALA A 92 -29.24 0.38 -3.83
C ALA A 92 -30.52 1.20 -3.63
N LEU A 93 -30.52 2.02 -2.58
CA LEU A 93 -31.62 2.96 -2.37
C LEU A 93 -31.66 4.00 -3.49
N PRO A 94 -32.85 4.39 -3.98
CA PRO A 94 -32.98 5.38 -5.05
C PRO A 94 -32.28 6.70 -4.80
N LYS A 95 -32.20 7.13 -3.53
CA LYS A 95 -31.49 8.35 -3.14
C LYS A 95 -30.00 8.34 -3.51
N TYR A 96 -29.35 7.17 -3.46
CA TYR A 96 -27.89 7.08 -3.60
C TYR A 96 -27.44 6.44 -4.92
N GLY A 97 -28.30 5.63 -5.55
CA GLY A 97 -27.93 4.82 -6.73
C GLY A 97 -26.90 3.73 -6.41
N VAL A 98 -26.57 2.89 -7.38
CA VAL A 98 -25.56 1.83 -7.17
C VAL A 98 -24.16 2.41 -6.98
N PRO A 99 -23.24 1.72 -6.27
CA PRO A 99 -21.86 2.16 -6.14
C PRO A 99 -21.14 2.35 -7.47
N HIS A 100 -20.48 3.50 -7.63
CA HIS A 100 -19.83 3.93 -8.87
C HIS A 100 -18.69 4.94 -8.63
N GLY A 101 -17.88 5.17 -9.66
CA GLY A 101 -16.86 6.22 -9.66
C GLY A 101 -15.85 6.08 -8.53
N LEU A 102 -15.76 7.12 -7.68
CA LEU A 102 -14.82 7.20 -6.56
C LEU A 102 -15.05 6.17 -5.46
N ASP A 103 -16.23 5.52 -5.42
CA ASP A 103 -16.51 4.43 -4.49
C ASP A 103 -15.49 3.28 -4.67
N ASN A 104 -14.96 3.14 -5.89
CA ASN A 104 -13.95 2.15 -6.21
C ASN A 104 -12.65 2.42 -5.42
N ASP A 105 -12.21 3.68 -5.36
CA ASP A 105 -11.01 4.06 -4.59
C ASP A 105 -11.25 4.02 -3.09
N ILE A 106 -12.45 4.41 -2.66
CA ILE A 106 -12.84 4.40 -1.25
C ILE A 106 -12.89 2.97 -0.71
N THR A 107 -13.49 2.02 -1.43
CA THR A 107 -13.51 0.61 -1.01
C THR A 107 -12.10 0.04 -0.80
N VAL A 108 -11.13 0.38 -1.68
CA VAL A 108 -9.72 0.01 -1.47
C VAL A 108 -9.16 0.67 -0.22
N ALA A 109 -9.42 1.97 -0.03
CA ALA A 109 -8.96 2.69 1.14
C ALA A 109 -9.47 2.05 2.43
N LEU A 110 -10.75 1.69 2.49
CA LEU A 110 -11.35 1.02 3.65
C LEU A 110 -10.72 -0.35 3.94
N ILE A 111 -10.49 -1.18 2.91
CA ILE A 111 -9.76 -2.46 3.06
C ILE A 111 -8.38 -2.23 3.66
N ASN A 112 -7.62 -1.28 3.11
CA ASN A 112 -6.25 -1.02 3.56
C ASN A 112 -6.22 -0.45 4.98
N LEU A 113 -7.14 0.45 5.33
CA LEU A 113 -7.26 0.98 6.69
C LEU A 113 -7.66 -0.10 7.70
N TYR A 114 -8.54 -1.03 7.33
CA TYR A 114 -8.88 -2.18 8.16
C TYR A 114 -7.68 -3.13 8.37
N VAL A 115 -6.90 -3.40 7.32
CA VAL A 115 -5.65 -4.18 7.42
C VAL A 115 -4.61 -3.47 8.27
N GLU A 116 -4.43 -2.16 8.10
CA GLU A 116 -3.53 -1.31 8.90
C GLU A 116 -3.92 -1.31 10.38
N ALA A 117 -5.21 -1.42 10.69
CA ALA A 117 -5.73 -1.56 12.05
C ALA A 117 -5.55 -2.99 12.63
N GLY A 118 -4.87 -3.89 11.92
CA GLY A 118 -4.60 -5.26 12.37
C GLY A 118 -5.70 -6.28 12.03
N ALA A 119 -6.68 -5.91 11.20
CA ALA A 119 -7.82 -6.75 10.82
C ALA A 119 -8.57 -7.36 12.03
N PRO A 120 -9.09 -6.53 12.96
CA PRO A 120 -9.68 -6.99 14.21
C PRO A 120 -10.92 -7.88 14.01
N GLU A 121 -11.12 -8.86 14.90
CA GLU A 121 -12.26 -9.80 14.88
C GLU A 121 -13.63 -9.11 15.04
N THR A 122 -13.67 -7.93 15.68
CA THR A 122 -14.88 -7.10 15.78
C THR A 122 -15.37 -6.59 14.43
N ARG A 123 -14.50 -6.65 13.40
CA ARG A 123 -14.73 -6.11 12.04
C ARG A 123 -14.81 -4.59 12.00
N GLU A 124 -14.54 -3.96 13.14
CA GLU A 124 -14.60 -2.53 13.34
C GLU A 124 -13.21 -1.91 13.32
N PHE A 125 -13.08 -0.75 12.70
CA PHE A 125 -11.89 0.07 12.81
C PHE A 125 -12.28 1.55 12.86
N ALA A 126 -11.42 2.35 13.49
CA ALA A 126 -11.59 3.79 13.61
C ALA A 126 -10.54 4.52 12.75
N THR A 127 -10.95 5.63 12.13
CA THR A 127 -10.11 6.46 11.26
C THR A 127 -10.67 7.89 11.18
N THR A 128 -9.98 8.79 10.49
CA THR A 128 -10.50 10.12 10.10
C THR A 128 -10.98 10.10 8.65
N ALA A 129 -11.88 11.02 8.30
CA ALA A 129 -12.28 11.25 6.91
C ALA A 129 -11.09 11.67 6.03
N TYR A 130 -10.18 12.48 6.58
CA TYR A 130 -8.91 12.83 5.93
C TYR A 130 -8.13 11.59 5.48
N ARG A 131 -7.94 10.61 6.39
CA ARG A 131 -7.20 9.38 6.07
C ARG A 131 -7.88 8.54 5.00
N VAL A 132 -9.22 8.51 4.96
CA VAL A 132 -9.93 7.78 3.90
C VAL A 132 -9.62 8.42 2.54
N LEU A 133 -9.73 9.74 2.41
CA LEU A 133 -9.40 10.45 1.17
C LEU A 133 -7.92 10.30 0.81
N GLN A 134 -7.02 10.47 1.78
CA GLN A 134 -5.58 10.30 1.59
C GLN A 134 -5.26 8.90 1.06
N ARG A 135 -5.84 7.85 1.68
CA ARG A 135 -5.60 6.45 1.29
C ARG A 135 -6.27 6.08 -0.03
N ALA A 136 -7.35 6.78 -0.40
CA ALA A 136 -7.98 6.68 -1.71
C ALA A 136 -7.19 7.43 -2.80
N GLY A 137 -6.20 8.25 -2.45
CA GLY A 137 -5.46 9.11 -3.38
C GLY A 137 -6.30 10.29 -3.89
N LEU A 138 -7.30 10.72 -3.11
CA LEU A 138 -8.20 11.83 -3.44
C LEU A 138 -7.74 13.11 -2.74
N ARG A 139 -8.15 14.27 -3.29
CA ARG A 139 -7.84 15.56 -2.68
C ARG A 139 -8.65 15.77 -1.40
N HIS A 140 -8.10 16.55 -0.47
CA HIS A 140 -8.74 16.89 0.80
C HIS A 140 -9.42 18.25 0.69
N SER A 141 -10.64 18.31 0.14
CA SER A 141 -11.44 19.54 0.05
C SER A 141 -12.89 19.27 0.48
N GLY A 142 -13.64 20.32 0.84
CA GLY A 142 -15.05 20.19 1.25
C GLY A 142 -15.90 19.39 0.24
N GLN A 143 -15.67 19.59 -1.06
CA GLN A 143 -16.32 18.81 -2.12
C GLN A 143 -16.03 17.31 -2.02
N TYR A 144 -14.78 16.91 -1.74
CA TYR A 144 -14.42 15.50 -1.61
C TYR A 144 -14.89 14.90 -0.28
N TYR A 145 -15.02 15.70 0.79
CA TYR A 145 -15.64 15.23 2.03
C TYR A 145 -17.14 15.00 1.87
N ALA A 146 -17.86 15.87 1.15
CA ALA A 146 -19.26 15.63 0.79
C ALA A 146 -19.40 14.37 -0.07
N ALA A 147 -18.54 14.20 -1.07
CA ALA A 147 -18.52 13.01 -1.92
C ALA A 147 -18.18 11.73 -1.14
N LEU A 148 -17.29 11.80 -0.14
CA LEU A 148 -17.01 10.71 0.78
C LEU A 148 -18.24 10.37 1.62
N ALA A 149 -18.94 11.36 2.15
CA ALA A 149 -20.16 11.13 2.94
C ALA A 149 -21.21 10.37 2.12
N GLU A 150 -21.46 10.82 0.88
CA GLU A 150 -22.35 10.12 -0.05
C GLU A 150 -21.87 8.70 -0.36
N SER A 151 -20.58 8.51 -0.61
CA SER A 151 -19.99 7.18 -0.88
C SER A 151 -20.17 6.22 0.29
N LEU A 152 -19.89 6.66 1.52
CA LEU A 152 -20.05 5.85 2.73
C LEU A 152 -21.52 5.47 2.95
N GLN A 153 -22.46 6.39 2.73
CA GLN A 153 -23.88 6.07 2.80
C GLN A 153 -24.29 5.07 1.71
N ARG A 154 -23.85 5.29 0.46
CA ARG A 154 -24.13 4.39 -0.65
C ARG A 154 -23.61 2.97 -0.38
N LEU A 155 -22.37 2.83 0.10
CA LEU A 155 -21.74 1.55 0.46
C LEU A 155 -22.41 0.88 1.67
N LYS A 156 -22.98 1.67 2.60
CA LYS A 156 -23.74 1.17 3.75
C LYS A 156 -25.14 0.68 3.36
N THR A 157 -25.81 1.35 2.43
CA THR A 157 -27.21 1.05 2.08
C THR A 157 -27.37 0.11 0.91
N THR A 158 -26.31 -0.15 0.16
CA THR A 158 -26.33 -1.07 -0.99
C THR A 158 -26.21 -2.51 -0.52
N THR A 159 -27.15 -3.35 -0.95
CA THR A 159 -27.15 -4.80 -0.72
C THR A 159 -26.56 -5.51 -1.93
N TYR A 160 -25.56 -6.36 -1.68
CA TYR A 160 -25.02 -7.29 -2.66
C TYR A 160 -25.52 -8.70 -2.39
N SER A 161 -25.89 -9.42 -3.44
CA SER A 161 -26.21 -10.85 -3.41
C SER A 161 -25.31 -11.58 -4.39
N ALA A 162 -24.28 -12.23 -3.86
CA ALA A 162 -23.26 -12.98 -4.59
C ALA A 162 -23.58 -14.48 -4.50
N SER A 163 -24.39 -15.00 -5.42
CA SER A 163 -24.80 -16.41 -5.47
C SER A 163 -23.71 -17.27 -6.10
N ASP A 164 -23.21 -18.27 -5.36
CA ASP A 164 -22.12 -19.17 -5.75
C ASP A 164 -20.86 -18.45 -6.32
N SER A 165 -20.66 -17.19 -5.94
CA SER A 165 -19.62 -16.31 -6.49
C SER A 165 -18.65 -15.75 -5.45
N TRP A 166 -18.90 -16.01 -4.16
CA TRP A 166 -17.99 -15.62 -3.08
C TRP A 166 -17.05 -16.77 -2.71
N PHE A 167 -15.74 -16.55 -2.75
CA PHE A 167 -14.75 -17.54 -2.32
C PHE A 167 -14.48 -17.41 -0.82
N ASP A 168 -14.95 -18.37 -0.04
CA ASP A 168 -14.87 -18.35 1.42
C ASP A 168 -13.48 -18.75 1.96
N GLN A 169 -13.26 -18.53 3.26
CA GLN A 169 -12.04 -18.92 3.97
C GLN A 169 -11.76 -20.44 3.95
N LYS A 170 -12.77 -21.27 3.66
CA LYS A 170 -12.65 -22.72 3.49
C LYS A 170 -12.33 -23.11 2.04
N ARG A 171 -12.01 -22.13 1.18
CA ARG A 171 -11.68 -22.29 -0.24
C ARG A 171 -12.83 -22.89 -1.05
N ARG A 172 -14.06 -22.46 -0.76
CA ARG A 172 -15.28 -22.89 -1.46
C ARG A 172 -16.06 -21.70 -1.99
N TRP A 173 -16.71 -21.91 -3.11
CA TRP A 173 -17.70 -20.98 -3.65
C TRP A 173 -18.98 -21.07 -2.81
N VAL A 174 -19.43 -19.94 -2.29
CA VAL A 174 -20.64 -19.83 -1.46
C VAL A 174 -21.52 -18.68 -1.92
N THR A 175 -22.77 -18.73 -1.51
CA THR A 175 -23.70 -17.60 -1.61
C THR A 175 -23.52 -16.68 -0.40
N ALA A 176 -23.29 -15.40 -0.66
CA ALA A 176 -23.17 -14.36 0.36
C ALA A 176 -24.09 -13.18 0.04
N GLN A 177 -24.81 -12.69 1.05
CA GLN A 177 -25.58 -11.46 0.97
C GLN A 177 -25.06 -10.49 2.02
N PHE A 178 -24.70 -9.27 1.62
CA PHE A 178 -24.07 -8.30 2.52
C PHE A 178 -24.16 -6.88 1.99
N ASN A 179 -24.01 -5.92 2.89
CA ASN A 179 -23.69 -4.53 2.54
C ASN A 179 -22.19 -4.33 2.75
N TYR A 180 -21.53 -3.52 1.93
CA TYR A 180 -20.07 -3.36 2.05
C TYR A 180 -19.67 -2.84 3.43
N ILE A 181 -20.43 -1.85 3.92
CA ILE A 181 -20.36 -1.32 5.29
C ILE A 181 -21.59 -1.79 6.06
N GLU A 182 -21.40 -2.56 7.12
CA GLU A 182 -22.50 -3.01 7.98
C GLU A 182 -22.93 -1.92 8.97
N ALA A 183 -21.97 -1.17 9.51
CA ALA A 183 -22.23 -0.06 10.41
C ALA A 183 -21.26 1.09 10.19
N LEU A 184 -21.78 2.30 10.36
CA LEU A 184 -21.04 3.55 10.21
C LEU A 184 -21.52 4.51 11.29
N GLU A 185 -20.58 4.98 12.10
CA GLU A 185 -20.74 6.12 13.00
C GLU A 185 -19.70 7.17 12.61
N TYR A 186 -20.09 8.45 12.68
CA TYR A 186 -19.16 9.53 12.44
C TYR A 186 -19.47 10.76 13.28
N SER A 187 -18.46 11.59 13.51
CA SER A 187 -18.62 12.92 14.11
C SER A 187 -18.82 13.99 13.04
N SER A 188 -19.62 15.00 13.38
CA SER A 188 -19.83 16.22 12.60
C SER A 188 -19.71 17.42 13.54
N ASP A 189 -19.18 18.52 13.00
CA ASP A 189 -19.11 19.81 13.70
C ASP A 189 -20.35 20.69 13.41
N ASP A 190 -21.25 20.21 12.55
CA ASP A 190 -22.50 20.88 12.17
C ASP A 190 -23.74 19.98 12.34
N ASP A 191 -24.90 20.63 12.37
CA ASP A 191 -26.22 19.98 12.45
C ASP A 191 -26.61 19.26 11.14
N GLU A 192 -25.92 19.55 10.03
CA GLU A 192 -26.14 18.90 8.73
C GLU A 192 -25.48 17.52 8.63
N LEU A 193 -24.78 17.08 9.69
CA LEU A 193 -24.03 15.84 9.75
C LEU A 193 -23.02 15.73 8.59
N SER A 194 -22.36 16.84 8.26
CA SER A 194 -21.36 16.89 7.19
C SER A 194 -20.03 16.29 7.64
N LEU A 195 -19.25 15.81 6.67
CA LEU A 195 -17.88 15.37 6.95
C LEU A 195 -16.92 16.54 6.75
N SER A 196 -16.00 16.69 7.70
CA SER A 196 -14.87 17.61 7.66
C SER A 196 -13.56 16.82 7.74
N GLN A 197 -12.44 17.53 7.69
CA GLN A 197 -11.13 16.91 7.88
C GLN A 197 -10.99 16.21 9.24
N GLY A 198 -11.56 16.80 10.30
CA GLY A 198 -11.52 16.29 11.67
C GLY A 198 -12.57 15.22 11.96
N SER A 199 -13.53 14.98 11.04
CA SER A 199 -14.56 13.97 11.24
C SER A 199 -13.95 12.59 11.46
N LEU A 200 -14.26 12.03 12.62
CA LEU A 200 -13.89 10.67 12.97
C LEU A 200 -14.93 9.70 12.50
N LEU A 201 -14.47 8.57 12.00
CA LEU A 201 -15.26 7.51 11.43
C LEU A 201 -14.99 6.24 12.24
N LYS A 202 -16.05 5.56 12.64
CA LYS A 202 -16.02 4.19 13.14
C LYS A 202 -16.82 3.32 12.19
N ILE A 203 -16.13 2.39 11.53
CA ILE A 203 -16.65 1.63 10.40
C ILE A 203 -16.59 0.15 10.74
N ARG A 204 -17.72 -0.56 10.57
CA ARG A 204 -17.79 -2.02 10.58
C ARG A 204 -17.96 -2.53 9.15
N LEU A 205 -16.99 -3.30 8.65
CA LEU A 205 -17.08 -3.91 7.32
C LEU A 205 -17.86 -5.22 7.35
N ALA A 206 -18.37 -5.61 6.18
CA ALA A 206 -19.06 -6.88 5.96
C ALA A 206 -18.26 -8.09 6.48
N GLU A 207 -18.92 -9.03 7.17
CA GLU A 207 -18.26 -10.27 7.58
C GLU A 207 -17.62 -11.03 6.40
N PRO A 208 -18.28 -11.24 5.24
CA PRO A 208 -17.64 -11.91 4.10
C PRO A 208 -16.30 -11.27 3.70
N ILE A 209 -16.24 -9.93 3.65
CA ILE A 209 -15.03 -9.17 3.30
C ILE A 209 -13.95 -9.37 4.37
N THR A 210 -14.29 -9.14 5.64
CA THR A 210 -13.28 -9.21 6.71
C THR A 210 -12.77 -10.63 6.96
N ALA A 211 -13.63 -11.65 6.85
CA ALA A 211 -13.22 -13.05 6.90
C ALA A 211 -12.25 -13.38 5.75
N SER A 212 -12.51 -12.87 4.54
CA SER A 212 -11.61 -13.03 3.39
C SER A 212 -10.25 -12.36 3.61
N ILE A 213 -10.24 -11.14 4.15
CA ILE A 213 -9.02 -10.41 4.52
C ILE A 213 -8.20 -11.19 5.57
N ARG A 214 -8.86 -11.68 6.64
CA ARG A 214 -8.20 -12.48 7.69
C ARG A 214 -7.64 -13.79 7.15
N ALA A 215 -8.34 -14.41 6.19
CA ALA A 215 -7.88 -15.59 5.45
C ALA A 215 -6.77 -15.29 4.41
N LYS A 216 -6.28 -14.04 4.36
CA LYS A 216 -5.22 -13.58 3.46
C LYS A 216 -5.55 -13.79 1.97
N TYR A 217 -6.82 -13.74 1.62
CA TYR A 217 -7.25 -13.74 0.22
C TYR A 217 -7.15 -12.33 -0.38
N LEU A 218 -5.92 -11.82 -0.36
CA LEU A 218 -5.52 -10.48 -0.73
C LEU A 218 -4.45 -10.55 -1.82
N LYS A 219 -4.42 -9.56 -2.69
CA LYS A 219 -3.34 -9.38 -3.68
C LYS A 219 -2.68 -8.02 -3.50
N PRO A 220 -1.37 -7.90 -3.76
CA PRO A 220 -0.74 -6.59 -3.86
C PRO A 220 -1.30 -5.84 -5.07
N LEU A 221 -1.53 -4.53 -4.89
CA LEU A 221 -1.80 -3.57 -5.95
C LEU A 221 -0.52 -2.80 -6.26
N ASP A 222 -0.31 -2.53 -7.53
CA ASP A 222 0.78 -1.65 -7.94
C ASP A 222 0.41 -0.20 -7.63
N GLU A 223 0.95 0.31 -6.51
CA GLU A 223 0.75 1.69 -6.07
C GLU A 223 1.27 2.71 -7.10
N THR A 224 2.36 2.38 -7.78
CA THR A 224 2.98 3.29 -8.75
C THR A 224 2.10 3.42 -9.98
N LEU A 225 1.61 2.30 -10.49
CA LEU A 225 0.65 2.28 -11.60
C LEU A 225 -0.64 3.01 -11.21
N LEU A 226 -1.23 2.70 -10.06
CA LEU A 226 -2.46 3.35 -9.60
C LEU A 226 -2.33 4.87 -9.48
N ALA A 227 -1.17 5.36 -9.04
CA ALA A 227 -0.92 6.80 -8.92
C ALA A 227 -0.77 7.50 -10.28
N ARG A 228 -0.37 6.78 -11.33
CA ARG A 228 -0.21 7.31 -12.70
C ARG A 228 -1.50 7.26 -13.52
N LEU A 229 -2.38 6.30 -13.24
CA LEU A 229 -3.68 6.21 -13.90
C LEU A 229 -4.55 7.44 -13.58
N HIS A 230 -4.89 8.19 -14.60
CA HIS A 230 -5.72 9.38 -14.52
C HIS A 230 -7.21 9.01 -14.57
N GLY A 231 -7.91 9.27 -13.46
CA GLY A 231 -9.36 9.10 -13.36
C GLY A 231 -9.78 7.78 -12.69
N THR A 232 -11.03 7.75 -12.23
CA THR A 232 -11.61 6.62 -11.49
C THR A 232 -11.83 5.41 -12.40
N GLN A 233 -12.22 5.63 -13.66
CA GLN A 233 -12.54 4.55 -14.60
C GLN A 233 -11.33 3.67 -14.95
N ALA A 234 -10.16 4.29 -15.20
CA ALA A 234 -8.93 3.57 -15.51
C ALA A 234 -8.45 2.73 -14.32
N ARG A 235 -8.50 3.29 -13.11
CA ARG A 235 -8.17 2.58 -11.86
C ARG A 235 -9.13 1.43 -11.58
N ALA A 236 -10.44 1.63 -11.79
CA ALA A 236 -11.45 0.59 -11.63
C ALA A 236 -11.26 -0.56 -12.63
N LEU A 237 -11.02 -0.24 -13.92
CA LEU A 237 -10.76 -1.25 -14.95
C LEU A 237 -9.46 -2.02 -14.68
N TYR A 238 -8.39 -1.32 -14.27
CA TYR A 238 -7.13 -1.95 -13.86
C TYR A 238 -7.37 -2.99 -12.76
N ARG A 239 -8.06 -2.61 -11.68
CA ARG A 239 -8.31 -3.51 -10.55
C ARG A 239 -9.11 -4.75 -10.96
N LEU A 240 -10.15 -4.55 -11.77
CA LEU A 240 -10.97 -5.65 -12.28
C LEU A 240 -10.12 -6.59 -13.15
N LEU A 241 -9.35 -6.05 -14.10
CA LEU A 241 -8.45 -6.83 -14.95
C LEU A 241 -7.36 -7.55 -14.15
N ASP A 242 -6.76 -6.91 -13.15
CA ASP A 242 -5.73 -7.51 -12.29
C ASP A 242 -6.30 -8.65 -11.44
N ALA A 243 -7.55 -8.54 -10.99
CA ALA A 243 -8.25 -9.64 -10.34
C ALA A 243 -8.61 -10.78 -11.31
N ARG A 244 -8.94 -10.47 -12.57
CA ARG A 244 -9.18 -11.48 -13.63
C ARG A 244 -7.94 -12.16 -14.14
N ARG A 245 -6.81 -11.46 -14.12
CA ARG A 245 -5.50 -11.99 -14.50
C ARG A 245 -5.09 -13.15 -13.59
N ARG A 246 -5.54 -13.18 -12.33
CA ARG A 246 -5.15 -14.20 -11.35
C ARG A 246 -6.13 -15.37 -11.30
N ASP A 247 -5.62 -16.58 -11.11
CA ASP A 247 -6.45 -17.74 -10.79
C ASP A 247 -7.06 -17.55 -9.37
N PRO A 248 -8.37 -17.78 -9.20
CA PRO A 248 -9.04 -17.53 -7.91
C PRO A 248 -8.64 -18.55 -6.82
N THR A 249 -8.15 -19.72 -7.19
CA THR A 249 -7.71 -20.75 -6.24
C THR A 249 -6.22 -20.67 -5.95
N ASP A 250 -5.42 -20.23 -6.93
CA ASP A 250 -3.98 -19.99 -6.82
C ASP A 250 -3.59 -18.60 -7.37
N LEU A 251 -3.50 -17.62 -6.47
CA LEU A 251 -3.19 -16.23 -6.83
C LEU A 251 -1.79 -16.03 -7.44
N THR A 252 -0.90 -17.03 -7.36
CA THR A 252 0.43 -16.96 -7.98
C THR A 252 0.36 -17.24 -9.48
N ARG A 253 -0.67 -17.94 -9.93
CA ARG A 253 -0.92 -18.20 -11.34
C ARG A 253 -1.60 -16.99 -11.97
N VAL A 254 -0.88 -16.39 -12.92
CA VAL A 254 -1.35 -15.24 -13.71
C VAL A 254 -1.51 -15.61 -15.17
N LEU A 255 -2.50 -14.99 -15.82
CA LEU A 255 -2.73 -15.10 -17.25
C LEU A 255 -1.83 -14.11 -18.01
N ASP A 256 -1.32 -14.56 -19.16
CA ASP A 256 -0.63 -13.70 -20.14
C ASP A 256 -1.63 -12.90 -20.98
N ALA A 257 -2.83 -13.46 -21.20
CA ALA A 257 -3.91 -12.82 -21.92
C ALA A 257 -5.28 -13.24 -21.35
N PHE A 258 -6.26 -12.36 -21.50
CA PHE A 258 -7.64 -12.58 -21.10
C PHE A 258 -8.58 -12.23 -22.25
N THR A 259 -9.34 -13.21 -22.73
CA THR A 259 -10.32 -13.05 -23.81
C THR A 259 -11.72 -13.37 -23.30
N THR A 260 -12.70 -12.54 -23.68
CA THR A 260 -14.11 -12.74 -23.32
C THR A 260 -15.05 -12.11 -24.35
N ASP A 261 -16.35 -12.42 -24.27
CA ASP A 261 -17.38 -11.73 -25.02
C ASP A 261 -17.48 -10.26 -24.55
N LEU A 262 -17.62 -9.34 -25.50
CA LEU A 262 -17.63 -7.90 -25.24
C LEU A 262 -18.81 -7.47 -24.36
N ARG A 263 -19.99 -8.09 -24.53
CA ARG A 263 -21.20 -7.75 -23.76
C ARG A 263 -21.12 -8.34 -22.37
N VAL A 264 -20.63 -9.57 -22.23
CA VAL A 264 -20.35 -10.17 -20.92
C VAL A 264 -19.37 -9.29 -20.15
N TRP A 265 -18.28 -8.86 -20.79
CA TRP A 265 -17.32 -7.94 -20.16
C TRP A 265 -17.94 -6.61 -19.76
N ALA A 266 -18.80 -6.03 -20.60
CA ALA A 266 -19.49 -4.78 -20.29
C ALA A 266 -20.42 -4.94 -19.08
N GLN A 267 -21.14 -6.05 -18.97
CA GLN A 267 -21.94 -6.38 -17.80
C GLN A 267 -21.06 -6.52 -16.56
N GLU A 268 -19.91 -7.20 -16.63
CA GLU A 268 -18.98 -7.31 -15.51
C GLU A 268 -18.37 -5.97 -15.08
N CYS A 269 -18.14 -5.05 -16.04
CA CYS A 269 -17.77 -3.66 -15.80
C CYS A 269 -18.93 -2.79 -15.26
N LYS A 270 -20.16 -3.34 -15.22
CA LYS A 270 -21.39 -2.63 -14.86
C LYS A 270 -21.65 -1.42 -15.76
N ILE A 271 -21.42 -1.60 -17.07
CA ILE A 271 -21.76 -0.64 -18.11
C ILE A 271 -23.24 -0.83 -18.46
N SER A 272 -24.02 0.24 -18.37
CA SER A 272 -25.47 0.19 -18.59
C SER A 272 -25.86 0.05 -20.07
N ASP A 273 -25.19 0.77 -20.98
CA ASP A 273 -25.46 0.67 -22.43
C ASP A 273 -24.59 -0.42 -23.07
N LEU A 274 -25.22 -1.58 -23.31
CA LEU A 274 -24.57 -2.76 -23.88
C LEU A 274 -24.41 -2.74 -25.42
N LYS A 275 -24.65 -1.59 -26.09
CA LYS A 275 -24.36 -1.47 -27.53
C LYS A 275 -22.85 -1.52 -27.75
N PRO A 276 -22.32 -2.36 -28.67
CA PRO A 276 -20.87 -2.52 -28.86
C PRO A 276 -20.09 -1.22 -29.08
N ALA A 277 -20.63 -0.28 -29.85
CA ALA A 277 -20.00 1.02 -30.07
C ALA A 277 -19.89 1.87 -28.78
N ARG A 278 -20.90 1.76 -27.89
CA ARG A 278 -20.93 2.46 -26.60
C ARG A 278 -19.98 1.83 -25.61
N ILE A 279 -19.95 0.49 -25.54
CA ILE A 279 -18.98 -0.26 -24.74
C ILE A 279 -17.55 0.14 -25.12
N LYS A 280 -17.21 0.09 -26.41
CA LYS A 280 -15.87 0.48 -26.92
C LYS A 280 -15.50 1.90 -26.53
N ARG A 281 -16.42 2.85 -26.73
CA ARG A 281 -16.21 4.26 -26.37
C ARG A 281 -16.00 4.46 -24.86
N THR A 282 -16.74 3.76 -24.01
CA THR A 282 -16.59 3.83 -22.56
C THR A 282 -15.22 3.29 -22.12
N LEU A 283 -14.73 2.22 -22.75
CA LEU A 283 -13.46 1.59 -22.37
C LEU A 283 -12.23 2.20 -23.05
N GLU A 284 -12.40 2.99 -24.11
CA GLU A 284 -11.31 3.57 -24.92
C GLU A 284 -10.26 4.33 -24.10
N THR A 285 -10.70 5.26 -23.26
CA THR A 285 -9.77 6.07 -22.44
C THR A 285 -9.05 5.22 -21.38
N PRO A 286 -9.75 4.39 -20.57
CA PRO A 286 -9.10 3.41 -19.70
C PRO A 286 -8.10 2.49 -20.41
N HIS A 287 -8.45 1.95 -21.59
CA HIS A 287 -7.57 1.07 -22.37
C HIS A 287 -6.30 1.78 -22.79
N ARG A 288 -6.42 2.99 -23.35
CA ARG A 288 -5.27 3.78 -23.77
C ARG A 288 -4.30 4.00 -22.61
N GLN A 289 -4.79 4.44 -21.44
CA GLN A 289 -3.95 4.65 -20.27
C GLN A 289 -3.25 3.38 -19.79
N LEU A 290 -3.96 2.24 -19.77
CA LEU A 290 -3.37 0.98 -19.34
C LEU A 290 -2.31 0.43 -20.30
N VAL A 291 -2.38 0.78 -21.58
CA VAL A 291 -1.34 0.49 -22.57
C VAL A 291 -0.16 1.45 -22.41
N GLU A 292 -0.43 2.74 -22.25
CA GLU A 292 0.58 3.79 -22.05
C GLU A 292 1.43 3.53 -20.79
N GLU A 293 0.79 3.10 -19.70
CA GLU A 293 1.46 2.74 -18.44
C GLU A 293 2.01 1.31 -18.42
N HIS A 294 2.03 0.64 -19.59
CA HIS A 294 2.59 -0.71 -19.76
C HIS A 294 2.01 -1.76 -18.81
N TYR A 295 0.76 -1.62 -18.38
CA TYR A 295 0.03 -2.71 -17.73
C TYR A 295 -0.50 -3.71 -18.77
N LEU A 296 -0.99 -3.19 -19.89
CA LEU A 296 -1.39 -3.95 -21.06
C LEU A 296 -0.39 -3.76 -22.19
N ALA A 297 -0.11 -4.84 -22.92
CA ALA A 297 0.64 -4.77 -24.17
C ALA A 297 -0.27 -4.41 -25.35
N SER A 298 -1.50 -4.97 -25.38
CA SER A 298 -2.49 -4.66 -26.41
C SER A 298 -3.91 -4.89 -25.91
N VAL A 299 -4.87 -4.23 -26.58
CA VAL A 299 -6.30 -4.52 -26.48
C VAL A 299 -6.83 -4.72 -27.89
N GLU A 300 -7.41 -5.89 -28.15
CA GLU A 300 -7.87 -6.29 -29.47
C GLU A 300 -9.36 -6.61 -29.45
N TYR A 301 -10.10 -6.05 -30.41
CA TYR A 301 -11.51 -6.34 -30.60
C TYR A 301 -11.66 -7.29 -31.79
N GLY A 302 -12.29 -8.44 -31.57
CA GLY A 302 -12.45 -9.48 -32.58
C GLY A 302 -13.81 -10.16 -32.50
N GLY A 303 -13.82 -11.44 -32.88
CA GLY A 303 -15.03 -12.24 -32.92
C GLY A 303 -15.92 -11.93 -34.12
N THR A 304 -17.13 -12.47 -34.11
CA THR A 304 -18.11 -12.26 -35.18
C THR A 304 -19.00 -11.06 -34.86
N ARG A 305 -19.77 -10.57 -35.83
CA ARG A 305 -20.78 -9.52 -35.59
C ARG A 305 -21.80 -9.92 -34.52
N THR A 306 -22.10 -11.21 -34.38
CA THR A 306 -23.07 -11.75 -33.42
C THR A 306 -22.45 -12.08 -32.07
N ARG A 307 -21.15 -12.37 -32.01
CA ARG A 307 -20.38 -12.66 -30.79
C ARG A 307 -19.07 -11.85 -30.80
N PRO A 308 -19.15 -10.53 -30.60
CA PRO A 308 -17.97 -9.68 -30.54
C PRO A 308 -17.14 -10.04 -29.30
N THR A 309 -15.83 -10.16 -29.46
CA THR A 309 -14.91 -10.48 -28.36
C THR A 309 -13.95 -9.33 -28.11
N ILE A 310 -13.41 -9.31 -26.90
CA ILE A 310 -12.32 -8.44 -26.49
C ILE A 310 -11.20 -9.30 -25.90
N THR A 311 -9.98 -9.03 -26.32
CA THR A 311 -8.77 -9.69 -25.83
C THR A 311 -7.83 -8.65 -25.24
N TYR A 312 -7.43 -8.88 -23.99
CA TYR A 312 -6.41 -8.13 -23.27
C TYR A 312 -5.14 -8.94 -23.25
N THR A 313 -4.06 -8.42 -23.84
CA THR A 313 -2.72 -8.99 -23.67
C THR A 313 -2.02 -8.22 -22.57
N PHE A 314 -1.68 -8.89 -21.47
CA PHE A 314 -0.99 -8.24 -20.37
C PHE A 314 0.47 -8.00 -20.73
N ALA A 315 1.02 -6.87 -20.30
CA ALA A 315 2.44 -6.66 -20.40
C ALA A 315 3.17 -7.66 -19.48
N ASP A 316 4.16 -8.33 -20.05
CA ASP A 316 5.16 -9.07 -19.30
C ASP A 316 6.45 -8.24 -19.35
N PRO A 317 6.97 -7.77 -18.20
CA PRO A 317 8.24 -7.07 -18.15
C PRO A 317 9.35 -7.88 -18.85
N ALA A 318 9.34 -9.22 -18.72
CA ALA A 318 10.33 -10.09 -19.35
C ALA A 318 10.19 -10.19 -20.89
N ARG A 319 8.98 -9.99 -21.44
CA ARG A 319 8.76 -9.98 -22.90
C ARG A 319 8.99 -8.61 -23.53
N GLN A 320 8.67 -7.52 -22.83
CA GLN A 320 9.03 -6.17 -23.29
C GLN A 320 10.54 -5.95 -23.26
N GLU A 321 11.25 -6.60 -22.33
CA GLU A 321 12.71 -6.62 -22.30
C GLU A 321 13.34 -7.47 -23.44
N ALA A 322 12.58 -8.40 -24.04
CA ALA A 322 13.03 -9.22 -25.17
C ALA A 322 12.79 -8.55 -26.54
N SER A 323 11.84 -7.63 -26.63
CA SER A 323 11.54 -6.85 -27.84
C SER A 323 12.23 -5.48 -27.90
N SER A 324 12.96 -5.09 -26.84
CA SER A 324 13.89 -3.95 -26.85
C SER A 324 15.34 -4.43 -26.70
N PRO A 325 16.30 -4.01 -27.56
CA PRO A 325 17.71 -4.43 -27.47
C PRO A 325 18.38 -4.11 -26.12
N LEU A 326 17.77 -3.24 -25.30
CA LEU A 326 18.30 -2.75 -24.03
C LEU A 326 17.61 -3.31 -22.78
N GLY A 327 16.55 -4.10 -22.93
CA GLY A 327 15.69 -4.47 -21.82
C GLY A 327 16.32 -5.45 -20.83
N ALA A 328 17.11 -6.41 -21.30
CA ALA A 328 17.57 -7.56 -20.50
C ALA A 328 18.54 -7.25 -19.32
N VAL A 329 18.69 -5.99 -18.89
CA VAL A 329 19.62 -5.60 -17.81
C VAL A 329 18.93 -4.85 -16.66
N THR A 330 17.67 -4.44 -16.79
CA THR A 330 17.03 -3.56 -15.79
C THR A 330 16.19 -4.26 -14.73
N SER A 331 15.80 -5.52 -14.91
CA SER A 331 15.00 -6.24 -13.90
C SER A 331 15.63 -7.55 -13.45
N THR A 332 16.70 -7.44 -12.63
CA THR A 332 17.01 -8.49 -11.65
C THR A 332 17.30 -7.85 -10.31
N ALA A 333 16.25 -7.70 -9.48
CA ALA A 333 16.40 -7.98 -8.06
C ALA A 333 16.66 -9.49 -7.94
N GLY A 334 17.86 -9.90 -8.34
CA GLY A 334 18.26 -11.29 -8.43
C GLY A 334 18.90 -11.68 -7.12
N THR A 335 18.30 -12.64 -6.43
CA THR A 335 19.06 -13.55 -5.57
C THR A 335 20.36 -13.99 -6.26
N ASP A 336 21.43 -14.23 -5.50
CA ASP A 336 22.72 -14.79 -5.96
C ASP A 336 22.63 -15.76 -7.15
N ALA A 337 21.62 -16.64 -7.16
CA ALA A 337 21.40 -17.62 -8.23
C ALA A 337 21.10 -17.01 -9.62
N SER A 338 20.39 -15.90 -9.68
CA SER A 338 20.04 -15.20 -10.93
C SER A 338 21.24 -14.45 -11.51
N LEU A 339 22.02 -13.77 -10.66
CA LEU A 339 23.21 -13.02 -11.07
C LEU A 339 24.34 -13.95 -11.54
N VAL A 340 24.52 -15.09 -10.89
CA VAL A 340 25.44 -16.15 -11.37
C VAL A 340 25.02 -16.64 -12.76
N LYS A 341 23.73 -16.83 -13.02
CA LYS A 341 23.23 -17.23 -14.36
C LYS A 341 23.54 -16.16 -15.42
N ALA A 342 23.42 -14.88 -15.07
CA ALA A 342 23.72 -13.77 -15.97
C ALA A 342 25.22 -13.69 -16.32
N LEU A 343 26.12 -13.84 -15.34
CA LEU A 343 27.57 -13.86 -15.58
C LEU A 343 28.01 -15.07 -16.43
N ARG A 344 27.38 -16.24 -16.24
CA ARG A 344 27.65 -17.45 -17.02
C ARG A 344 27.33 -17.29 -18.50
N LYS A 345 26.34 -16.46 -18.86
CA LYS A 345 25.99 -16.17 -20.26
C LYS A 345 27.17 -15.60 -21.06
N TYR A 346 28.09 -14.91 -20.38
CA TYR A 346 29.29 -14.32 -20.97
C TYR A 346 30.55 -15.15 -20.76
N GLY A 347 30.39 -16.45 -20.48
CA GLY A 347 31.51 -17.41 -20.41
C GLY A 347 32.19 -17.51 -19.04
N MET A 348 31.67 -16.87 -18.00
CA MET A 348 32.21 -16.97 -16.65
C MET A 348 31.80 -18.29 -15.97
N THR A 349 32.70 -18.93 -15.23
CA THR A 349 32.36 -20.17 -14.50
C THR A 349 31.60 -19.87 -13.20
N ALA A 350 30.74 -20.80 -12.76
CA ALA A 350 29.93 -20.61 -11.56
C ALA A 350 30.74 -20.33 -10.26
N PRO A 351 31.90 -20.96 -10.02
CA PRO A 351 32.75 -20.63 -8.86
C PRO A 351 33.30 -19.20 -8.92
N VAL A 352 33.77 -18.75 -10.09
CA VAL A 352 34.32 -17.39 -10.26
C VAL A 352 33.22 -16.33 -10.16
N ALA A 353 32.04 -16.60 -10.74
CA ALA A 353 30.88 -15.73 -10.63
C ALA A 353 30.47 -15.52 -9.17
N ARG A 354 30.36 -16.61 -8.38
CA ARG A 354 30.07 -16.54 -6.94
C ARG A 354 31.14 -15.76 -6.18
N GLN A 355 32.42 -16.04 -6.46
CA GLN A 355 33.53 -15.33 -5.82
C GLN A 355 33.49 -13.81 -6.06
N LEU A 356 33.17 -13.37 -7.28
CA LEU A 356 33.05 -11.94 -7.59
C LEU A 356 31.86 -11.29 -6.89
N ILE A 357 30.71 -11.98 -6.83
CA ILE A 357 29.52 -11.48 -6.15
C ILE A 357 29.78 -11.35 -4.65
N THR A 358 30.38 -12.37 -4.02
CA THR A 358 30.76 -12.30 -2.61
C THR A 358 31.78 -11.19 -2.35
N LYS A 359 32.77 -11.00 -3.25
CA LYS A 359 33.86 -10.04 -3.05
C LYS A 359 33.44 -8.58 -3.28
N TYR A 360 32.60 -8.31 -4.26
CA TYR A 360 32.26 -6.94 -4.68
C TYR A 360 30.82 -6.51 -4.36
N GLY A 361 29.97 -7.47 -3.99
CA GLY A 361 28.54 -7.28 -3.72
C GLY A 361 27.69 -7.36 -5.00
N GLU A 362 26.48 -7.89 -4.87
CA GLU A 362 25.51 -8.07 -5.98
C GLU A 362 25.32 -6.77 -6.77
N HIS A 363 25.13 -5.64 -6.09
CA HIS A 363 24.90 -4.34 -6.73
C HIS A 363 26.07 -3.89 -7.63
N HIS A 364 27.31 -4.01 -7.15
CA HIS A 364 28.50 -3.62 -7.94
C HIS A 364 28.64 -4.51 -9.17
N VAL A 365 28.46 -5.81 -8.99
CA VAL A 365 28.58 -6.78 -10.09
C VAL A 365 27.48 -6.57 -11.12
N THR A 366 26.25 -6.27 -10.71
CA THR A 366 25.14 -5.90 -11.61
C THR A 366 25.45 -4.63 -12.40
N GLU A 367 25.93 -3.56 -11.76
CA GLU A 367 26.30 -2.31 -12.43
C GLU A 367 27.46 -2.48 -13.41
N ARG A 368 28.48 -3.28 -13.05
CA ARG A 368 29.62 -3.55 -13.94
C ARG A 368 29.26 -4.49 -15.09
N LEU A 369 28.37 -5.45 -14.85
CA LEU A 369 27.78 -6.26 -15.92
C LEU A 369 26.99 -5.38 -16.89
N ARG A 370 26.23 -4.40 -16.40
CA ARG A 370 25.54 -3.42 -17.23
C ARG A 370 26.49 -2.59 -18.07
N LYS A 371 27.55 -2.05 -17.48
CA LYS A 371 28.60 -1.31 -18.21
C LYS A 371 29.24 -2.17 -19.29
N PHE A 372 29.58 -3.44 -18.99
CA PHE A 372 30.12 -4.39 -19.95
C PHE A 372 29.18 -4.63 -21.13
N VAL A 373 27.89 -4.84 -20.87
CA VAL A 373 26.88 -5.04 -21.94
C VAL A 373 26.77 -3.78 -22.81
N MET A 374 26.78 -2.58 -22.20
CA MET A 374 26.77 -1.32 -22.95
C MET A 374 28.03 -1.12 -23.81
N MET A 375 29.20 -1.53 -23.32
CA MET A 375 30.45 -1.48 -24.09
C MET A 375 30.35 -2.35 -25.35
N LEU A 376 29.87 -3.60 -25.22
CA LEU A 376 29.66 -4.47 -26.37
C LEU A 376 28.63 -3.89 -27.36
N ALA A 377 27.54 -3.31 -26.84
CA ALA A 377 26.49 -2.67 -27.66
C ALA A 377 26.99 -1.43 -28.41
N SER A 378 27.96 -0.70 -27.87
CA SER A 378 28.62 0.45 -28.53
C SER A 378 29.62 0.05 -29.62
N GLY A 379 29.71 -1.24 -29.97
CA GLY A 379 30.57 -1.76 -31.03
C GLY A 379 31.93 -2.26 -30.56
N TYR A 380 32.18 -2.35 -29.24
CA TYR A 380 33.43 -2.88 -28.70
C TYR A 380 33.56 -4.38 -29.01
N GLN A 381 34.61 -4.76 -29.75
CA GLN A 381 34.88 -6.15 -30.12
C GLN A 381 35.81 -6.83 -29.12
N ALA A 382 35.24 -7.62 -28.21
CA ALA A 382 36.00 -8.37 -27.21
C ALA A 382 36.49 -9.71 -27.77
N LYS A 383 37.81 -9.91 -27.86
CA LYS A 383 38.42 -11.21 -28.23
C LYS A 383 38.20 -12.30 -27.17
N ASN A 384 38.09 -11.91 -25.90
CA ASN A 384 37.73 -12.79 -24.78
C ASN A 384 36.68 -12.11 -23.89
N PRO A 385 35.37 -12.34 -24.13
CA PRO A 385 34.28 -11.71 -23.39
C PRO A 385 34.31 -11.98 -21.88
N ALA A 386 34.70 -13.18 -21.47
CA ALA A 386 34.75 -13.56 -20.05
C ALA A 386 35.88 -12.83 -19.30
N GLY A 387 37.04 -12.71 -19.93
CA GLY A 387 38.18 -11.95 -19.39
C GLY A 387 37.86 -10.46 -19.29
N LEU A 388 37.27 -9.88 -20.33
CA LEU A 388 36.88 -8.47 -20.31
C LEU A 388 35.82 -8.16 -19.24
N LEU A 389 34.81 -9.02 -19.08
CA LEU A 389 33.80 -8.85 -18.03
C LEU A 389 34.43 -8.93 -16.63
N TYR A 390 35.36 -9.86 -16.43
CA TYR A 390 36.12 -9.97 -15.19
C TYR A 390 36.92 -8.69 -14.90
N ASP A 391 37.58 -8.12 -15.90
CA ASP A 391 38.35 -6.88 -15.77
C ASP A 391 37.45 -5.66 -15.50
N VAL A 392 36.29 -5.56 -16.17
CA VAL A 392 35.30 -4.48 -15.96
C VAL A 392 34.70 -4.53 -14.56
N ILE A 393 34.53 -5.73 -13.98
CA ILE A 393 34.07 -5.91 -12.60
C ILE A 393 35.16 -5.48 -11.60
N ARG A 394 36.44 -5.77 -11.89
CA ARG A 394 37.57 -5.44 -11.00
C ARG A 394 38.05 -4.00 -11.10
N ALA A 395 37.85 -3.32 -12.23
CA ALA A 395 38.38 -2.00 -12.48
C ALA A 395 37.86 -0.96 -11.46
N GLU A 396 38.76 -0.21 -10.84
CA GLU A 396 38.41 1.01 -10.10
C GLU A 396 38.11 2.16 -11.10
N GLU A 397 37.39 3.19 -10.66
CA GLU A 397 36.86 4.24 -11.55
C GLU A 397 37.95 4.82 -12.49
N GLY A 398 37.63 4.96 -13.78
CA GLY A 398 38.49 5.59 -14.79
C GLY A 398 39.25 4.67 -15.75
N GLN A 399 39.29 3.34 -15.53
CA GLN A 399 40.08 2.44 -16.40
C GLN A 399 39.41 2.10 -17.75
N TYR A 400 38.11 2.38 -17.91
CA TYR A 400 37.35 2.24 -19.16
C TYR A 400 36.44 3.45 -19.37
N ALA A 401 36.51 4.09 -20.53
CA ALA A 401 35.67 5.23 -20.89
C ALA A 401 34.18 4.88 -20.78
N ASP A 402 33.39 5.78 -20.20
CA ASP A 402 31.96 5.59 -20.05
C ASP A 402 31.26 5.77 -21.40
N PRO A 403 30.43 4.80 -21.85
CA PRO A 403 29.66 4.97 -23.07
C PRO A 403 28.59 6.07 -22.91
N PRO A 404 28.15 6.70 -24.02
CA PRO A 404 27.14 7.76 -23.97
C PRO A 404 25.88 7.31 -23.21
N GLY A 405 25.52 8.05 -22.17
CA GLY A 405 24.33 7.77 -21.34
C GLY A 405 24.57 6.95 -20.07
N PHE A 406 25.81 6.59 -19.73
CA PHE A 406 26.12 5.93 -18.45
C PHE A 406 26.37 6.98 -17.35
N THR A 407 25.57 6.95 -16.28
CA THR A 407 25.80 7.73 -15.05
C THR A 407 26.08 6.79 -13.88
N ALA A 408 27.35 6.71 -13.46
CA ALA A 408 27.73 5.96 -12.28
C ALA A 408 27.06 6.58 -11.04
N HIS A 409 26.27 5.80 -10.30
CA HIS A 409 25.75 6.23 -9.00
C HIS A 409 26.91 6.24 -7.99
N ALA A 410 27.29 7.44 -7.54
CA ALA A 410 28.33 7.66 -6.56
C ALA A 410 28.13 6.79 -5.31
N ARG A 411 29.14 5.99 -5.00
CA ARG A 411 29.14 4.95 -3.99
C ARG A 411 29.20 5.58 -2.59
N SER A 412 28.15 5.41 -1.78
CA SER A 412 28.28 5.46 -0.32
C SER A 412 28.96 4.16 0.12
N THR A 413 30.26 4.21 0.34
CA THR A 413 31.01 3.13 0.98
C THR A 413 30.56 3.01 2.44
N ARG A 414 29.66 2.07 2.72
CA ARG A 414 29.56 1.48 4.06
C ARG A 414 30.11 0.07 4.00
N VAL A 415 31.19 -0.11 4.74
CA VAL A 415 31.76 -1.39 5.16
C VAL A 415 30.61 -2.22 5.73
N VAL A 416 30.39 -3.38 5.15
CA VAL A 416 29.44 -4.39 5.61
C VAL A 416 30.16 -5.17 6.70
N ASP A 417 29.71 -5.03 7.94
CA ASP A 417 29.93 -6.07 8.95
C ASP A 417 28.77 -7.06 8.86
N SER A 418 29.10 -8.35 8.91
CA SER A 418 28.24 -9.46 8.52
C SER A 418 27.98 -10.37 9.71
N SER A 419 26.72 -10.43 10.16
CA SER A 419 26.09 -11.57 10.82
C SER A 419 24.65 -11.17 11.15
N GLY A 420 23.57 -11.88 10.80
CA GLY A 420 23.38 -13.31 11.02
C GLY A 420 22.56 -13.49 12.30
N SER A 421 21.29 -13.90 12.16
CA SER A 421 20.32 -14.19 13.23
C SER A 421 19.74 -12.96 13.97
N ARG A 422 18.52 -12.53 13.60
CA ARG A 422 17.75 -11.54 14.38
C ARG A 422 17.18 -12.18 15.64
N SER A 423 18.00 -12.30 16.67
CA SER A 423 17.58 -11.86 17.99
C SER A 423 17.71 -10.33 17.99
N THR A 424 16.60 -9.60 17.91
CA THR A 424 16.62 -8.15 18.03
C THR A 424 17.15 -7.79 19.41
N SER A 425 18.34 -7.19 19.46
CA SER A 425 18.89 -6.67 20.71
C SER A 425 18.02 -5.50 21.20
N PRO A 426 18.00 -5.21 22.51
CA PRO A 426 17.30 -4.03 23.04
C PRO A 426 17.75 -2.73 22.35
N GLU A 427 19.04 -2.63 22.02
CA GLU A 427 19.65 -1.49 21.33
C GLU A 427 19.13 -1.32 19.89
N ASP A 428 18.91 -2.42 19.15
CA ASP A 428 18.31 -2.37 17.81
C ASP A 428 16.85 -1.92 17.85
N ASN A 429 16.11 -2.26 18.91
CA ASN A 429 14.73 -1.82 19.10
C ASN A 429 14.67 -0.33 19.46
N GLU A 430 15.60 0.17 20.27
CA GLU A 430 15.69 1.58 20.63
C GLU A 430 16.01 2.45 19.40
N VAL A 431 16.99 2.05 18.59
CA VAL A 431 17.35 2.75 17.35
C VAL A 431 16.20 2.74 16.33
N GLN A 432 15.46 1.64 16.22
CA GLN A 432 14.27 1.58 15.35
C GLN A 432 13.13 2.44 15.87
N ALA A 433 12.91 2.46 17.18
CA ALA A 433 11.91 3.31 17.81
C ALA A 433 12.24 4.79 17.58
N GLU A 434 13.48 5.22 17.81
CA GLU A 434 13.92 6.60 17.56
C GLU A 434 13.75 7.02 16.09
N GLN A 435 14.10 6.13 15.15
CA GLN A 435 13.92 6.40 13.72
C GLN A 435 12.44 6.55 13.33
N GLU A 436 11.56 5.70 13.86
CA GLU A 436 10.12 5.81 13.61
C GLU A 436 9.54 7.08 14.26
N GLN A 437 10.04 7.48 15.43
CA GLN A 437 9.65 8.74 16.06
C GLN A 437 10.07 9.96 15.25
N ALA A 438 11.32 9.99 14.77
CA ALA A 438 11.82 11.07 13.92
C ALA A 438 10.98 11.17 12.63
N ARG A 439 10.61 10.03 12.06
CA ARG A 439 9.73 9.95 10.91
C ARG A 439 8.34 10.51 11.19
N LEU A 440 7.71 10.14 12.31
CA LEU A 440 6.38 10.64 12.68
C LEU A 440 6.39 12.14 12.95
N ARG A 441 7.43 12.67 13.60
CA ARG A 441 7.59 14.12 13.83
C ARG A 441 7.78 14.92 12.53
N ALA A 442 8.38 14.31 11.50
CA ALA A 442 8.57 14.91 10.18
C ALA A 442 7.29 14.99 9.32
N LEU A 443 6.19 14.38 9.76
CA LEU A 443 4.91 14.47 9.05
C LEU A 443 4.27 15.87 9.22
N PRO A 444 3.41 16.29 8.26
CA PRO A 444 2.53 17.44 8.45
C PRO A 444 1.72 17.32 9.74
N ILE A 445 1.41 18.45 10.38
CA ILE A 445 0.73 18.48 11.69
C ILE A 445 -0.57 17.68 11.69
N GLU A 446 -1.32 17.74 10.59
CA GLU A 446 -2.57 17.00 10.37
C GLU A 446 -2.33 15.49 10.48
N ALA A 447 -1.28 14.99 9.84
CA ALA A 447 -0.94 13.56 9.87
C ALA A 447 -0.41 13.12 11.23
N ARG A 448 0.20 14.03 12.03
CA ARG A 448 0.60 13.76 13.41
C ARG A 448 -0.60 13.66 14.34
N VAL A 449 -1.53 14.61 14.25
CA VAL A 449 -2.78 14.60 15.02
C VAL A 449 -3.58 13.32 14.70
N ASP A 450 -3.75 13.00 13.42
CA ASP A 450 -4.43 11.77 12.97
C ASP A 450 -3.76 10.48 13.48
N HIS A 451 -2.44 10.47 13.59
CA HIS A 451 -1.70 9.35 14.15
C HIS A 451 -2.02 9.18 15.64
N VAL A 452 -1.97 10.26 16.40
CA VAL A 452 -2.20 10.25 17.85
C VAL A 452 -3.64 9.91 18.18
N VAL A 453 -4.62 10.47 17.45
CA VAL A 453 -6.04 10.12 17.66
C VAL A 453 -6.30 8.64 17.41
N ARG A 454 -5.68 8.03 16.39
CA ARG A 454 -5.78 6.57 16.20
C ARG A 454 -5.19 5.78 17.36
N LEU A 455 -4.03 6.18 17.89
CA LEU A 455 -3.45 5.53 19.07
C LEU A 455 -4.44 5.60 20.24
N LEU A 456 -5.01 6.77 20.51
CA LEU A 456 -6.00 6.95 21.56
C LEU A 456 -7.26 6.12 21.30
N GLN A 457 -7.75 6.05 20.07
CA GLN A 457 -8.89 5.20 19.69
C GLN A 457 -8.59 3.73 19.97
N MET A 458 -7.43 3.22 19.57
CA MET A 458 -7.07 1.83 19.86
C MET A 458 -7.04 1.55 21.37
N LEU A 459 -6.47 2.46 22.15
CA LEU A 459 -6.32 2.30 23.60
C LEU A 459 -7.63 2.49 24.38
N LEU A 460 -8.52 3.37 23.90
CA LEU A 460 -9.64 3.93 24.67
C LEU A 460 -11.01 3.80 23.97
N HIS A 461 -11.14 2.98 22.92
CA HIS A 461 -12.39 2.82 22.16
C HIS A 461 -13.62 2.42 22.98
N ARG A 462 -13.45 1.89 24.21
CA ARG A 462 -14.56 1.48 25.08
C ARG A 462 -14.99 2.59 26.04
N GLU A 463 -14.14 3.59 26.22
CA GLU A 463 -14.28 4.61 27.27
C GLU A 463 -14.67 5.98 26.71
N LEU A 464 -14.38 6.23 25.43
CA LEU A 464 -14.65 7.50 24.75
C LEU A 464 -15.52 7.27 23.51
N SER A 465 -16.45 8.18 23.27
CA SER A 465 -17.31 8.18 22.09
C SER A 465 -16.59 8.75 20.86
N THR A 466 -17.14 8.51 19.67
CA THR A 466 -16.65 9.12 18.42
C THR A 466 -16.66 10.65 18.49
N SER A 467 -17.62 11.25 19.21
CA SER A 467 -17.69 12.69 19.45
C SER A 467 -16.57 13.19 20.37
N ASP A 468 -16.27 12.44 21.44
CA ASP A 468 -15.17 12.79 22.35
C ASP A 468 -13.83 12.78 21.63
N PHE A 469 -13.57 11.76 20.82
CA PHE A 469 -12.35 11.71 20.03
C PHE A 469 -12.28 12.85 19.00
N ALA A 470 -13.40 13.32 18.46
CA ALA A 470 -13.42 14.40 17.48
C ALA A 470 -13.04 15.74 18.12
N ARG A 471 -13.57 16.00 19.32
CA ARG A 471 -13.16 17.13 20.15
C ARG A 471 -11.67 17.04 20.54
N LEU A 472 -11.18 15.85 20.88
CA LEU A 472 -9.75 15.62 21.13
C LEU A 472 -8.91 15.89 19.88
N HIS A 473 -9.37 15.46 18.70
CA HIS A 473 -8.69 15.73 17.43
C HIS A 473 -8.50 17.24 17.22
N ALA A 474 -9.56 18.03 17.41
CA ALA A 474 -9.49 19.49 17.32
C ALA A 474 -8.50 20.10 18.32
N LYS A 475 -8.54 19.68 19.59
CA LYS A 475 -7.66 20.18 20.66
C LYS A 475 -6.19 19.76 20.49
N LEU A 476 -5.92 18.64 19.82
CA LEU A 476 -4.56 18.15 19.57
C LEU A 476 -3.77 19.03 18.60
N PHE A 477 -4.42 19.88 17.79
CA PHE A 477 -3.72 20.88 17.00
C PHE A 477 -3.04 21.95 17.86
N ASP A 478 -3.57 22.23 19.04
CA ASP A 478 -3.04 23.24 19.97
C ASP A 478 -1.92 22.70 20.88
N ILE A 479 -1.65 21.39 20.83
CA ILE A 479 -0.59 20.75 21.64
C ILE A 479 0.76 20.87 20.93
N ASP A 480 1.79 21.38 21.63
CA ASP A 480 3.12 21.63 21.03
C ASP A 480 3.81 20.37 20.46
N ASP A 481 3.70 19.22 21.13
CA ASP A 481 4.27 17.95 20.66
C ASP A 481 3.25 16.80 20.76
N GLN A 482 2.47 16.65 19.69
CA GLN A 482 1.46 15.60 19.58
C GLN A 482 2.05 14.19 19.69
N ILE A 483 3.23 13.95 19.12
CA ILE A 483 3.85 12.62 19.10
C ILE A 483 4.29 12.21 20.51
N THR A 484 4.89 13.13 21.26
CA THR A 484 5.24 12.90 22.67
C THR A 484 4.00 12.66 23.52
N PHE A 485 2.91 13.40 23.27
CA PHE A 485 1.62 13.15 23.93
C PHE A 485 1.11 11.71 23.69
N GLY A 486 1.08 11.27 22.42
CA GLY A 486 0.66 9.92 22.05
C GLY A 486 1.52 8.81 22.69
N GLN A 487 2.84 9.00 22.76
CA GLN A 487 3.75 8.06 23.42
C GLN A 487 3.48 7.95 24.92
N ARG A 488 3.27 9.09 25.58
CA ARG A 488 2.94 9.13 26.99
C ARG A 488 1.63 8.39 27.28
N ALA A 489 0.64 8.53 26.42
CA ALA A 489 -0.63 7.79 26.50
C ALA A 489 -0.40 6.27 26.43
N VAL A 490 0.42 5.78 25.49
CA VAL A 490 0.81 4.37 25.40
C VAL A 490 1.51 3.90 26.69
N GLY A 491 2.46 4.70 27.19
CA GLY A 491 3.20 4.42 28.41
C GLY A 491 2.31 4.30 29.65
N LEU A 492 1.34 5.22 29.82
CA LEU A 492 0.37 5.18 30.92
C LEU A 492 -0.50 3.93 30.88
N VAL A 493 -0.99 3.54 29.69
CA VAL A 493 -1.80 2.32 29.55
C VAL A 493 -0.95 1.07 29.82
N ALA A 494 0.28 1.00 29.31
CA ALA A 494 1.20 -0.10 29.58
C ALA A 494 1.53 -0.25 31.08
N GLN A 495 1.60 0.85 31.81
CA GLN A 495 1.80 0.89 33.26
C GLN A 495 0.51 0.66 34.08
N LYS A 496 -0.60 0.27 33.44
CA LYS A 496 -1.94 0.10 34.05
C LYS A 496 -2.50 1.38 34.68
N ARG A 497 -2.01 2.56 34.28
CA ARG A 497 -2.45 3.89 34.73
C ARG A 497 -3.43 4.52 33.74
N LYS A 498 -4.38 3.71 33.26
CA LYS A 498 -5.39 4.14 32.28
C LYS A 498 -6.34 5.22 32.83
N ALA A 499 -6.62 5.19 34.13
CA ALA A 499 -7.47 6.20 34.79
C ALA A 499 -6.86 7.60 34.69
N ASP A 500 -5.56 7.74 34.99
CA ASP A 500 -4.83 9.00 34.91
C ASP A 500 -4.87 9.61 33.50
N LEU A 501 -4.75 8.77 32.46
CA LEU A 501 -4.89 9.20 31.07
C LEU A 501 -6.31 9.69 30.76
N LEU A 502 -7.34 9.01 31.27
CA LEU A 502 -8.73 9.44 31.07
C LEU A 502 -9.03 10.77 31.76
N ASP A 503 -8.50 11.00 32.95
CA ASP A 503 -8.68 12.26 33.68
C ASP A 503 -7.98 13.42 32.97
N GLU A 504 -6.78 13.20 32.43
CA GLU A 504 -6.11 14.19 31.58
C GLU A 504 -6.91 14.50 30.31
N LEU A 505 -7.37 13.47 29.60
CA LEU A 505 -8.14 13.67 28.37
C LEU A 505 -9.47 14.39 28.64
N ARG A 506 -10.11 14.14 29.80
CA ARG A 506 -11.29 14.89 30.23
C ARG A 506 -10.97 16.34 30.50
N ALA A 507 -9.85 16.64 31.17
CA ALA A 507 -9.41 18.02 31.38
C ALA A 507 -9.16 18.76 30.05
N ILE A 508 -8.58 18.08 29.05
CA ILE A 508 -8.39 18.64 27.69
C ILE A 508 -9.72 18.85 26.96
N LEU A 509 -10.73 18.04 27.26
CA LEU A 509 -12.07 18.20 26.68
C LEU A 509 -12.86 19.34 27.36
N GLU A 510 -12.66 19.56 28.66
CA GLU A 510 -13.36 20.58 29.45
C GLU A 510 -12.80 22.00 29.31
N GLY A 511 -11.50 22.13 29.03
CA GLY A 511 -10.86 23.40 28.64
C GLY A 511 -10.90 23.61 27.13
#